data_AF-A0A3D4W5I2-F1
#
_entry.id   AF-A0A3D4W5I2-F1
#
_cell.length_a   1.000
_cell.length_b   1.000
_cell.length_c   1.000
_cell.angle_alpha   90.00
_cell.angle_beta   90.00
_cell.angle_gamma   90.00
#
_symmetry.space_group_name_H-M   'P 1'
#
loop_
_entity.id
_entity.type
_entity.pdbx_description
1 polymer ?
#
loop_
_entity_poly.entity_id
_entity_poly.type
_entity_poly.pdbx_seq_one_letter_code
_entity_poly.pdbx_strand_id
1 'polypeptide(L)' 'MNNLNNTVQLIGRLGADPEVKTLKGDRRVARMRLAT' A
#
# COMPACT_ATOMS: atom_id res chain seq x y z
N MET A 1 6.22 -20.99 16.81
CA MET A 1 6.45 -19.55 17.04
C MET A 1 7.42 -19.06 15.96
N ASN A 2 6.93 -18.74 14.76
CA ASN A 2 7.77 -18.24 13.68
C ASN A 2 7.69 -16.71 13.69
N ASN A 3 8.62 -16.09 14.41
CA ASN A 3 8.66 -14.64 14.62
C ASN A 3 9.28 -13.93 13.39
N LEU A 4 8.64 -14.11 12.22
CA LEU A 4 9.09 -13.46 10.99
C LEU A 4 8.63 -11.99 10.99
N ASN A 5 9.55 -11.10 11.36
CA ASN A 5 9.35 -9.67 11.27
C ASN A 5 9.82 -9.16 9.91
N ASN A 6 8.89 -8.66 9.09
CA ASN A 6 9.19 -8.00 7.82
C ASN A 6 8.69 -6.56 7.88
N THR A 7 9.62 -5.62 8.03
CA THR A 7 9.36 -4.18 8.09
C THR A 7 10.10 -3.50 6.95
N VAL A 8 9.38 -2.72 6.15
CA VAL A 8 9.94 -1.99 5.01
C VAL A 8 9.56 -0.52 5.10
N GLN A 9 10.53 0.36 4.86
CA GLN A 9 10.34 1.81 4.75
C GLN A 9 10.77 2.26 3.35
N LEU A 10 9.88 2.96 2.65
CA LEU A 10 10.12 3.49 1.31
C LEU A 10 9.88 5.00 1.30
N ILE A 11 10.79 5.75 0.67
CA ILE A 11 10.66 7.19 0.42
C ILE A 11 10.85 7.39 -1.07
N GLY A 12 9.88 8.02 -1.73
CA GLY A 12 9.89 8.16 -3.18
C GLY A 12 8.77 9.07 -3.66
N ARG A 13 8.70 9.26 -4.97
CA ARG A 13 7.65 10.06 -5.62
C ARG A 13 6.50 9.16 -6.07
N LEU A 14 5.27 9.66 -6.01
CA LEU A 14 4.13 8.95 -6.59
C LEU A 14 4.29 8.92 -8.12
N GLY A 15 4.29 7.71 -8.69
CA GLY A 15 4.44 7.51 -10.13
C GLY A 15 3.13 7.63 -10.93
N ALA A 16 1.99 7.66 -10.24
CA ALA A 16 0.66 7.84 -10.79
C ALA A 16 -0.31 8.24 -9.67
N ASP A 17 -1.49 8.71 -10.05
CA ASP A 17 -2.57 8.93 -9.10
C ASP A 17 -2.98 7.62 -8.40
N PRO A 18 -3.25 7.66 -7.09
CA PRO A 18 -3.63 6.48 -6.32
C PRO A 18 -5.02 5.99 -6.71
N GLU A 19 -5.18 4.68 -6.88
CA GLU A 19 -6.48 4.06 -7.16
C GLU A 19 -7.16 3.63 -5.87
N VAL A 20 -8.38 4.13 -5.61
CA VAL A 20 -9.17 3.78 -4.43
C VAL A 20 -10.35 2.88 -4.83
N LYS A 21 -10.48 1.74 -4.16
CA LYS A 21 -11.57 0.77 -4.35
C LYS A 21 -12.29 0.48 -3.05
N THR A 22 -13.61 0.37 -3.12
CA THR A 22 -14.44 -0.10 -2.00
C THR A 22 -14.67 -1.60 -2.14
N LEU A 23 -14.24 -2.36 -1.14
CA LEU A 23 -14.49 -3.78 -0.96
C LEU A 23 -15.82 -3.99 -0.22
N LYS A 24 -16.32 -5.24 -0.20
CA LYS A 24 -17.52 -5.62 0.55
C LYS A 24 -17.40 -5.23 2.03
N GLY A 25 -18.46 -4.60 2.56
CA GLY A 25 -18.55 -4.21 3.97
C GLY A 25 -17.74 -2.96 4.33
N ASP A 26 -17.89 -1.89 3.54
CA ASP A 26 -17.30 -0.55 3.75
C ASP A 26 -15.77 -0.44 3.85
N ARG A 27 -15.04 -1.54 3.59
CA ARG A 27 -13.57 -1.51 3.56
C ARG A 27 -13.07 -0.81 2.31
N ARG A 28 -12.21 0.19 2.45
CA ARG A 28 -11.55 0.88 1.33
C ARG A 28 -10.10 0.44 1.21
N VAL A 29 -9.63 0.22 -0.02
CA VAL A 29 -8.24 -0.11 -0.34
C VAL A 29 -7.72 0.92 -1.32
N ALA A 30 -6.54 1.46 -1.05
CA ALA A 30 -5.80 2.33 -1.95
C ALA A 30 -4.58 1.61 -2.53
N ARG A 31 -4.38 1.67 -3.84
CA ARG A 31 -3.20 1.17 -4.53
C ARG A 31 -2.38 2.35 -5.06
N MET A 32 -1.12 2.42 -4.64
CA MET A 32 -0.20 3.49 -5.00
C MET A 32 1.07 2.90 -5.62
N ARG A 33 1.69 3.63 -6.55
CA ARG A 33 2.99 3.31 -7.12
C ARG A 33 4.00 4.34 -6.66
N LEU A 34 5.08 3.91 -6.01
CA LEU A 34 6.17 4.78 -5.57
C LEU A 34 7.39 4.50 -6.45
N ALA A 35 7.91 5.55 -7.08
CA ALA A 35 9.23 5.55 -7.70
C ALA A 35 10.25 5.93 -6.62
N THR A 36 11.07 4.94 -6.24
CA THR A 36 12.19 5.08 -5.29
C THR A 36 13.50 5.12 -6.03
#